data_AF-A0A3S3TV50-F1
#
_entry.id   AF-A0A3S3TV50-F1
#
_cell.length_a   1.000
_cell.length_b   1.000
_cell.length_c   1.000
_cell.angle_alpha   90.00
_cell.angle_beta   90.00
_cell.angle_gamma   90.00
#
_symmetry.space_group_name_H-M   'P 1'
#
loop_
_entity.id
_entity.type
_entity.pdbx_description
1 polymer ?
#
loop_
_entity_poly.entity_id
_entity_poly.type
_entity_poly.pdbx_seq_one_letter_code
_entity_poly.pdbx_strand_id
1 'polypeptide(L)'
;MELVCPAGSFPALKAAVDNGADAVYIGFKDDTNARHFAGLNFNDKKALRALDYARERNVKLFVAINTYPQPEGWERWQRAVDIAADLKADAVIAADMGVLGYATEKHPELPLHLSVQGSATNYEALRFYQRQFNIRRAVLPRVLSMAQVRHVAEHSPVELEVFAFGSLCIMAEGRCHLSSYITDESPNTCGACSPAKAVRWEQKGEVLESRLNGVLIDRYSKGENAGYPTLCKGRFEVEQNTYNALEEPTSLNTIELIPQLVANQVKAVKIEGRQRSPAYVEQVVSVWRQALDAYAANPAGFQPRAEWMSVLANVSEGSQTTLGAYSRPWQ
;
A
#
# COMPACT_ATOMS: atom_id res chain seq x y z
N MET A 1 0.20 -17.31 7.44
CA MET A 1 -0.05 -15.90 7.09
C MET A 1 0.16 -15.77 5.59
N GLU A 2 -0.77 -15.14 4.88
CA GLU A 2 -0.69 -14.96 3.42
C GLU A 2 0.20 -13.75 3.07
N LEU A 3 0.99 -13.87 1.99
CA LEU A 3 1.77 -12.79 1.41
C LEU A 3 1.03 -12.18 0.21
N VAL A 4 0.56 -10.94 0.37
CA VAL A 4 -0.24 -10.20 -0.63
C VAL A 4 0.65 -9.18 -1.35
N CYS A 5 0.89 -9.41 -2.64
CA CYS A 5 1.93 -8.72 -3.41
C CYS A 5 1.39 -7.75 -4.47
N PRO A 6 2.03 -6.59 -4.67
CA PRO A 6 1.62 -5.62 -5.66
C PRO A 6 1.96 -6.06 -7.09
N ALA A 7 1.07 -5.79 -8.03
CA ALA A 7 1.38 -5.88 -9.45
C ALA A 7 0.80 -4.70 -10.24
N GLY A 8 1.67 -3.80 -10.72
CA GLY A 8 1.28 -2.74 -11.67
C GLY A 8 1.47 -3.12 -13.14
N SER A 9 2.05 -4.29 -13.43
CA SER A 9 2.26 -4.78 -14.79
C SER A 9 2.31 -6.30 -14.81
N PHE A 10 2.13 -6.91 -15.98
CA PHE A 10 2.23 -8.37 -16.10
C PHE A 10 3.62 -8.92 -15.73
N PRO A 11 4.76 -8.28 -16.08
CA PRO A 11 6.07 -8.69 -15.57
C PRO A 11 6.18 -8.61 -14.04
N ALA A 12 5.64 -7.57 -13.41
CA ALA A 12 5.63 -7.47 -11.94
C ALA A 12 4.76 -8.55 -11.29
N LEU A 13 3.63 -8.90 -11.92
CA LEU A 13 2.79 -10.02 -11.50
C LEU A 13 3.57 -11.33 -11.54
N LYS A 14 4.27 -11.62 -12.65
CA LYS A 14 5.13 -12.80 -12.75
C LYS A 14 6.18 -12.82 -11.66
N ALA A 15 6.90 -11.71 -11.47
CA ALA A 15 7.90 -11.57 -10.42
C ALA A 15 7.33 -11.89 -9.02
N ALA A 16 6.13 -11.38 -8.68
CA ALA A 16 5.49 -11.70 -7.41
C ALA A 16 5.10 -13.18 -7.29
N VAL A 17 4.41 -13.71 -8.31
CA VAL A 17 3.91 -15.10 -8.32
C VAL A 17 5.08 -16.10 -8.26
N ASP A 18 6.09 -15.91 -9.09
CA ASP A 18 7.23 -16.83 -9.21
C ASP A 18 8.14 -16.82 -7.97
N ASN A 19 8.02 -15.79 -7.11
CA ASN A 19 8.76 -15.67 -5.85
C ASN A 19 7.93 -15.97 -4.59
N GLY A 20 6.73 -16.57 -4.74
CA GLY A 20 5.98 -17.13 -3.63
C GLY A 20 4.91 -16.21 -3.02
N ALA A 21 4.34 -15.30 -3.82
CA ALA A 21 3.11 -14.61 -3.42
C ALA A 21 1.95 -15.62 -3.22
N ASP A 22 1.20 -15.49 -2.14
CA ASP A 22 -0.05 -16.24 -1.93
C ASP A 22 -1.23 -15.55 -2.65
N ALA A 23 -1.15 -14.22 -2.79
CA ALA A 23 -2.07 -13.42 -3.58
C ALA A 23 -1.34 -12.26 -4.26
N VAL A 24 -1.83 -11.85 -5.42
CA VAL A 24 -1.41 -10.61 -6.09
C VAL A 24 -2.58 -9.65 -6.20
N TYR A 25 -2.32 -8.34 -6.10
CA TYR A 25 -3.34 -7.32 -6.34
C TYR A 25 -2.97 -6.39 -7.50
N ILE A 26 -3.91 -6.25 -8.43
CA ILE A 26 -3.82 -5.41 -9.63
C ILE A 26 -4.75 -4.19 -9.52
N GLY A 27 -4.69 -3.29 -10.50
CA GLY A 27 -5.71 -2.27 -10.72
C GLY A 27 -5.95 -2.07 -12.20
N PHE A 28 -7.07 -1.45 -12.55
CA PHE A 28 -7.41 -1.12 -13.93
C PHE A 28 -6.69 0.15 -14.41
N LYS A 29 -6.64 0.32 -15.72
CA LYS A 29 -5.96 1.45 -16.38
C LYS A 29 -6.83 2.71 -16.38
N ASP A 30 -7.29 3.10 -15.21
CA ASP A 30 -8.09 4.29 -14.93
C ASP A 30 -7.94 4.71 -13.45
N ASP A 31 -8.65 5.76 -13.06
CA ASP A 31 -8.65 6.40 -11.74
C ASP A 31 -9.45 5.67 -10.66
N THR A 32 -9.96 4.46 -10.93
CA THR A 32 -10.69 3.66 -9.93
C THR A 32 -9.77 3.11 -8.83
N ASN A 33 -8.45 3.32 -8.95
CA ASN A 33 -7.46 2.85 -8.00
C ASN A 33 -6.34 3.87 -7.78
N ALA A 34 -5.80 3.92 -6.56
CA ALA A 34 -4.91 5.00 -6.11
C ALA A 34 -3.48 4.96 -6.69
N ARG A 35 -3.22 4.12 -7.69
CA ARG A 35 -1.92 3.94 -8.35
C ARG A 35 -2.11 3.89 -9.87
N HIS A 36 -2.88 4.83 -10.41
CA HIS A 36 -3.08 4.96 -11.85
C HIS A 36 -1.97 5.81 -12.46
N PHE A 37 -0.86 5.17 -12.79
CA PHE A 37 0.24 5.82 -13.50
C PHE A 37 0.18 5.44 -14.97
N ALA A 38 0.58 6.38 -15.84
CA ALA A 38 0.72 6.10 -17.25
C ALA A 38 1.68 4.91 -17.48
N GLY A 39 1.27 3.99 -18.35
CA GLY A 39 2.06 2.79 -18.69
C GLY A 39 1.91 1.61 -17.72
N LEU A 40 1.25 1.80 -16.57
CA LEU A 40 0.90 0.72 -15.65
C LEU A 40 -0.54 0.27 -15.84
N ASN A 41 -0.89 -0.76 -15.07
CA ASN A 41 -2.23 -1.31 -14.89
C ASN A 41 -2.74 -2.15 -16.07
N PHE A 42 -3.86 -2.81 -15.79
CA PHE A 42 -4.40 -3.85 -16.62
C PHE A 42 -5.64 -3.33 -17.36
N ASN A 43 -5.77 -3.74 -18.62
CA ASN A 43 -7.04 -3.74 -19.32
C ASN A 43 -7.62 -5.16 -19.30
N ASP A 44 -8.83 -5.35 -19.78
CA ASP A 44 -9.57 -6.62 -19.67
C ASP A 44 -8.75 -7.82 -20.18
N LYS A 45 -8.14 -7.70 -21.36
CA LYS A 45 -7.29 -8.78 -21.93
C LYS A 45 -6.07 -9.09 -21.07
N LYS A 46 -5.40 -8.07 -20.53
CA LYS A 46 -4.24 -8.28 -19.65
C LYS A 46 -4.66 -8.82 -18.29
N ALA A 47 -5.82 -8.40 -17.77
CA ALA A 47 -6.37 -8.86 -16.50
C ALA A 47 -6.76 -10.34 -16.56
N LEU A 48 -7.37 -10.78 -17.67
CA LEU A 48 -7.63 -12.20 -17.91
C LEU A 48 -6.34 -13.01 -17.95
N ARG A 49 -5.34 -12.57 -18.71
CA ARG A 49 -4.02 -13.23 -18.75
C ARG A 49 -3.33 -13.28 -17.38
N ALA A 50 -3.49 -12.23 -16.58
CA ALA A 50 -2.98 -12.16 -15.20
C ALA A 50 -3.66 -13.20 -14.30
N LEU A 51 -4.99 -13.31 -14.40
CA LEU A 51 -5.77 -14.29 -13.67
C LEU A 51 -5.36 -15.72 -14.03
N ASP A 52 -5.25 -16.03 -15.32
CA ASP A 52 -4.86 -17.37 -15.79
C ASP A 52 -3.48 -17.75 -15.24
N TYR A 53 -2.50 -16.83 -15.34
CA TYR A 53 -1.15 -17.07 -14.82
C TYR A 53 -1.11 -17.33 -13.32
N ALA A 54 -1.88 -16.56 -12.54
CA ALA A 54 -1.96 -16.70 -11.10
C ALA A 54 -2.64 -18.01 -10.69
N ARG A 55 -3.78 -18.34 -11.32
CA ARG A 55 -4.54 -19.57 -11.05
C ARG A 55 -3.78 -20.84 -11.38
N GLU A 56 -3.05 -20.87 -12.49
CA GLU A 56 -2.15 -22.00 -12.84
C GLU A 56 -1.14 -22.33 -11.74
N ARG A 57 -0.85 -21.35 -10.85
CA ARG A 57 0.12 -21.46 -9.75
C ARG A 57 -0.54 -21.41 -8.37
N ASN A 58 -1.87 -21.56 -8.31
CA ASN A 58 -2.66 -21.48 -7.07
C ASN A 58 -2.51 -20.14 -6.31
N VAL A 59 -2.24 -19.05 -7.04
CA VAL A 59 -2.15 -17.69 -6.48
C VAL A 59 -3.46 -16.95 -6.71
N LYS A 60 -3.98 -16.30 -5.67
CA LYS A 60 -5.21 -15.49 -5.73
C LYS A 60 -4.96 -14.18 -6.47
N LEU A 61 -5.95 -13.69 -7.22
CA LEU A 61 -5.92 -12.39 -7.88
C LEU A 61 -6.97 -11.45 -7.28
N PHE A 62 -6.50 -10.38 -6.64
CA PHE A 62 -7.33 -9.29 -6.13
C PHE A 62 -7.32 -8.08 -7.08
N VAL A 63 -8.41 -7.34 -7.10
CA VAL A 63 -8.53 -6.09 -7.90
C VAL A 63 -8.75 -4.91 -6.96
N ALA A 64 -7.87 -3.91 -7.04
CA ALA A 64 -8.05 -2.66 -6.32
C ALA A 64 -9.01 -1.74 -7.08
N ILE A 65 -10.11 -1.38 -6.44
CA ILE A 65 -11.11 -0.37 -6.87
C ILE A 65 -11.32 0.57 -5.67
N ASN A 66 -10.22 1.19 -5.24
CA ASN A 66 -10.07 1.70 -3.88
C ASN A 66 -10.00 3.22 -3.77
N THR A 67 -10.41 3.94 -4.79
CA THR A 67 -10.51 5.41 -4.78
C THR A 67 -11.96 5.84 -4.63
N TYR A 68 -12.15 7.06 -4.14
CA TYR A 68 -13.48 7.65 -3.96
C TYR A 68 -13.94 8.34 -5.25
N PRO A 69 -15.10 7.94 -5.82
CA PRO A 69 -15.65 8.53 -7.03
C PRO A 69 -15.98 10.02 -6.82
N GLN A 70 -15.80 10.82 -7.87
CA GLN A 70 -16.33 12.18 -7.93
C GLN A 70 -17.77 12.14 -8.48
N PRO A 71 -18.58 13.20 -8.28
CA PRO A 71 -19.95 13.24 -8.79
C PRO A 71 -20.04 12.89 -10.28
N GLU A 72 -19.08 13.39 -11.06
CA GLU A 72 -18.86 12.96 -12.44
C GLU A 72 -18.00 11.69 -12.46
N GLY A 73 -18.52 10.62 -13.07
CA GLY A 73 -17.74 9.41 -13.32
C GLY A 73 -18.12 8.18 -12.49
N TRP A 74 -19.14 8.26 -11.63
CA TRP A 74 -19.66 7.11 -10.86
C TRP A 74 -19.82 5.81 -11.66
N GLU A 75 -20.37 5.88 -12.88
CA GLU A 75 -20.53 4.72 -13.77
C GLU A 75 -19.22 3.97 -14.05
N ARG A 76 -18.06 4.65 -13.99
CA ARG A 76 -16.76 4.03 -14.18
C ARG A 76 -16.41 3.09 -13.04
N TRP A 77 -16.72 3.46 -11.80
CA TRP A 77 -16.52 2.58 -10.64
C TRP A 77 -17.49 1.40 -10.68
N GLN A 78 -18.75 1.62 -11.08
CA GLN A 78 -19.70 0.53 -11.31
C GLN A 78 -19.18 -0.47 -12.35
N ARG A 79 -18.74 0.02 -13.51
CA ARG A 79 -18.12 -0.82 -14.55
C ARG A 79 -16.88 -1.55 -14.06
N ALA A 80 -16.02 -0.92 -13.27
CA ALA A 80 -14.84 -1.58 -12.72
C ALA A 80 -15.23 -2.75 -11.79
N VAL A 81 -16.26 -2.56 -10.95
CA VAL A 81 -16.80 -3.64 -10.11
C VAL A 81 -17.38 -4.77 -10.98
N ASP A 82 -18.16 -4.43 -12.00
CA ASP A 82 -18.74 -5.40 -12.92
C ASP A 82 -17.65 -6.22 -13.65
N ILE A 83 -16.60 -5.56 -14.15
CA ILE A 83 -15.45 -6.22 -14.79
C ILE A 83 -14.73 -7.15 -13.81
N ALA A 84 -14.53 -6.73 -12.55
CA ALA A 84 -13.88 -7.57 -11.54
C ALA A 84 -14.72 -8.81 -11.18
N ALA A 85 -16.05 -8.66 -11.16
CA ALA A 85 -16.99 -9.77 -10.96
C ALA A 85 -16.99 -10.74 -12.15
N ASP A 86 -17.07 -10.22 -13.39
CA ASP A 86 -17.04 -11.01 -14.62
C ASP A 86 -15.72 -11.78 -14.79
N LEU A 87 -14.61 -11.14 -14.40
CA LEU A 87 -13.29 -11.76 -14.33
C LEU A 87 -13.23 -12.89 -13.28
N LYS A 88 -14.17 -12.92 -12.34
CA LYS A 88 -14.17 -13.79 -11.15
C LYS A 88 -12.90 -13.57 -10.32
N ALA A 89 -12.55 -12.32 -10.07
CA ALA A 89 -11.47 -11.98 -9.15
C ALA A 89 -11.73 -12.59 -7.77
N ASP A 90 -10.67 -13.02 -7.08
CA ASP A 90 -10.78 -13.65 -5.76
C ASP A 90 -11.23 -12.65 -4.67
N ALA A 91 -11.00 -11.36 -4.89
CA ALA A 91 -11.59 -10.27 -4.10
C ALA A 91 -11.46 -8.91 -4.81
N VAL A 92 -12.36 -7.98 -4.48
CA VAL A 92 -12.18 -6.55 -4.74
C VAL A 92 -11.75 -5.83 -3.46
N ILE A 93 -10.71 -5.00 -3.56
CA ILE A 93 -10.24 -4.12 -2.48
C ILE A 93 -10.86 -2.74 -2.71
N ALA A 94 -11.82 -2.33 -1.88
CA ALA A 94 -12.59 -1.09 -2.05
C ALA A 94 -12.69 -0.29 -0.73
N ALA A 95 -12.98 1.01 -0.81
CA ALA A 95 -13.02 1.91 0.35
C ALA A 95 -14.33 2.70 0.45
N ASP A 96 -14.75 3.27 -0.67
CA ASP A 96 -15.95 4.10 -0.75
C ASP A 96 -17.21 3.28 -0.45
N MET A 97 -18.10 3.82 0.38
CA MET A 97 -19.34 3.14 0.80
C MET A 97 -20.32 2.95 -0.36
N GLY A 98 -20.35 3.85 -1.34
CA GLY A 98 -21.16 3.69 -2.55
C GLY A 98 -20.64 2.56 -3.43
N VAL A 99 -19.33 2.49 -3.64
CA VAL A 99 -18.67 1.38 -4.38
C VAL A 99 -18.92 0.05 -3.69
N LEU A 100 -18.73 0.00 -2.36
CA LEU A 100 -19.00 -1.19 -1.55
C LEU A 100 -20.47 -1.59 -1.64
N GLY A 101 -21.40 -0.64 -1.45
CA GLY A 101 -22.84 -0.87 -1.56
C GLY A 101 -23.25 -1.42 -2.92
N TYR A 102 -22.78 -0.80 -4.01
CA TYR A 102 -23.03 -1.28 -5.37
C TYR A 102 -22.52 -2.71 -5.58
N ALA A 103 -21.30 -3.02 -5.12
CA ALA A 103 -20.73 -4.36 -5.24
C ALA A 103 -21.53 -5.39 -4.45
N THR A 104 -21.94 -5.08 -3.22
CA THR A 104 -22.75 -5.97 -2.37
C THR A 104 -24.14 -6.22 -2.96
N GLU A 105 -24.80 -5.19 -3.49
CA GLU A 105 -26.14 -5.29 -4.07
C GLU A 105 -26.15 -6.04 -5.40
N LYS A 106 -25.18 -5.71 -6.29
CA LYS A 106 -25.16 -6.22 -7.66
C LYS A 106 -24.46 -7.58 -7.78
N HIS A 107 -23.42 -7.81 -6.98
CA HIS A 107 -22.54 -8.98 -7.03
C HIS A 107 -22.34 -9.59 -5.63
N PRO A 108 -23.39 -10.12 -4.99
CA PRO A 108 -23.33 -10.57 -3.58
C PRO A 108 -22.30 -11.67 -3.31
N GLU A 109 -21.91 -12.43 -4.33
CA GLU A 109 -20.90 -13.49 -4.24
C GLU A 109 -19.45 -12.98 -4.36
N LEU A 110 -19.25 -11.75 -4.86
CA LEU A 110 -17.92 -11.16 -5.03
C LEU A 110 -17.30 -10.85 -3.65
N PRO A 111 -16.17 -11.46 -3.28
CA PRO A 111 -15.55 -11.17 -1.99
C PRO A 111 -15.05 -9.72 -1.93
N LEU A 112 -15.37 -9.02 -0.85
CA LEU A 112 -14.96 -7.63 -0.63
C LEU A 112 -13.95 -7.53 0.50
N HIS A 113 -12.84 -6.84 0.24
CA HIS A 113 -11.84 -6.48 1.23
C HIS A 113 -11.88 -4.95 1.43
N LEU A 114 -11.97 -4.50 2.69
CA LEU A 114 -11.90 -3.09 3.01
C LEU A 114 -10.47 -2.59 2.82
N SER A 115 -10.31 -1.63 1.92
CA SER A 115 -9.03 -0.95 1.67
C SER A 115 -8.63 -0.10 2.87
N VAL A 116 -7.32 0.06 3.03
CA VAL A 116 -6.73 0.97 4.03
C VAL A 116 -7.27 2.40 3.92
N GLN A 117 -7.71 2.84 2.73
CA GLN A 117 -8.30 4.17 2.55
C GLN A 117 -9.63 4.37 3.30
N GLY A 118 -10.32 3.27 3.66
CA GLY A 118 -11.51 3.31 4.53
C GLY A 118 -11.18 3.71 5.97
N SER A 119 -9.89 3.65 6.35
CA SER A 119 -9.36 4.16 7.62
C SER A 119 -10.07 3.63 8.87
N ALA A 120 -10.52 2.37 8.84
CA ALA A 120 -11.11 1.71 10.01
C ALA A 120 -10.02 1.34 11.03
N THR A 121 -10.04 1.98 12.21
CA THR A 121 -9.03 1.82 13.27
C THR A 121 -9.53 1.07 14.51
N ASN A 122 -10.78 0.62 14.52
CA ASN A 122 -11.39 -0.12 15.62
C ASN A 122 -12.35 -1.19 15.10
N TYR A 123 -12.64 -2.20 15.93
CA TYR A 123 -13.46 -3.35 15.52
C TYR A 123 -14.94 -3.01 15.32
N GLU A 124 -15.46 -1.93 15.91
CA GLU A 124 -16.86 -1.50 15.67
C GLU A 124 -17.05 -0.92 14.27
N ALA A 125 -16.07 -0.16 13.77
CA ALA A 125 -16.03 0.25 12.38
C ALA A 125 -16.02 -0.98 11.45
N LEU A 126 -15.18 -1.97 11.74
CA LEU A 126 -15.14 -3.22 10.96
C LEU A 126 -16.48 -3.97 11.00
N ARG A 127 -17.16 -3.98 12.15
CA ARG A 127 -18.50 -4.58 12.30
C ARG A 127 -19.54 -3.85 11.49
N PHE A 128 -19.48 -2.52 11.43
CA PHE A 128 -20.35 -1.74 10.56
C PHE A 128 -20.12 -2.09 9.09
N TYR A 129 -18.88 -2.06 8.62
CA TYR A 129 -18.56 -2.41 7.23
C TYR A 129 -18.97 -3.85 6.89
N GLN A 130 -18.74 -4.80 7.79
CA GLN A 130 -19.14 -6.19 7.59
C GLN A 130 -20.67 -6.31 7.46
N ARG A 131 -21.43 -5.68 8.35
CA ARG A 131 -22.90 -5.77 8.34
C ARG A 131 -23.52 -5.12 7.11
N GLN A 132 -22.98 -3.97 6.68
CA GLN A 132 -23.54 -3.22 5.56
C GLN A 132 -23.10 -3.74 4.20
N PHE A 133 -21.86 -4.22 4.09
CA PHE A 133 -21.24 -4.53 2.79
C PHE A 133 -20.69 -5.95 2.67
N ASN A 134 -20.86 -6.78 3.71
CA ASN A 134 -20.36 -8.16 3.73
C ASN A 134 -18.85 -8.28 3.43
N ILE A 135 -18.04 -7.30 3.89
CA ILE A 135 -16.59 -7.41 3.75
C ILE A 135 -16.07 -8.65 4.49
N ARG A 136 -15.08 -9.33 3.91
CA ARG A 136 -14.48 -10.56 4.45
C ARG A 136 -13.11 -10.32 5.10
N ARG A 137 -12.44 -9.23 4.71
CA ARG A 137 -11.12 -8.83 5.20
C ARG A 137 -11.01 -7.32 5.28
N ALA A 138 -10.18 -6.80 6.18
CA ALA A 138 -9.84 -5.39 6.24
C ALA A 138 -8.33 -5.15 6.29
N VAL A 139 -7.84 -4.23 5.46
CA VAL A 139 -6.46 -3.75 5.51
C VAL A 139 -6.36 -2.63 6.55
N LEU A 140 -5.68 -2.89 7.66
CA LEU A 140 -5.56 -1.93 8.75
C LEU A 140 -4.64 -0.74 8.40
N PRO A 141 -4.97 0.48 8.83
CA PRO A 141 -4.11 1.66 8.69
C PRO A 141 -2.78 1.52 9.45
N ARG A 142 -1.71 2.11 8.89
CA ARG A 142 -0.35 2.05 9.48
C ARG A 142 -0.13 3.06 10.62
N VAL A 143 -1.21 3.58 11.20
CA VAL A 143 -1.20 4.52 12.33
C VAL A 143 -1.48 3.84 13.67
N LEU A 144 -1.88 2.57 13.65
CA LEU A 144 -2.11 1.77 14.86
C LEU A 144 -0.80 1.24 15.42
N SER A 145 -0.64 1.35 16.74
CA SER A 145 0.38 0.61 17.49
C SER A 145 0.09 -0.88 17.52
N MET A 146 1.09 -1.69 17.88
CA MET A 146 0.88 -3.13 17.97
C MET A 146 -0.10 -3.55 19.08
N ALA A 147 -0.16 -2.79 20.17
CA ALA A 147 -1.21 -2.96 21.18
C ALA A 147 -2.61 -2.68 20.62
N GLN A 148 -2.75 -1.64 19.79
CA GLN A 148 -4.03 -1.33 19.14
C GLN A 148 -4.41 -2.37 18.09
N VAL A 149 -3.46 -2.85 17.28
CA VAL A 149 -3.72 -3.95 16.32
C VAL A 149 -4.19 -5.19 17.06
N ARG A 150 -3.53 -5.56 18.16
CA ARG A 150 -3.97 -6.67 19.02
C ARG A 150 -5.41 -6.48 19.49
N HIS A 151 -5.75 -5.31 20.03
CA HIS A 151 -7.09 -5.02 20.51
C HIS A 151 -8.17 -5.13 19.41
N VAL A 152 -7.86 -4.66 18.20
CA VAL A 152 -8.74 -4.83 17.03
C VAL A 152 -8.87 -6.30 16.66
N ALA A 153 -7.76 -7.05 16.64
CA ALA A 153 -7.74 -8.46 16.29
C ALA A 153 -8.55 -9.35 17.23
N GLU A 154 -8.49 -9.10 18.54
CA GLU A 154 -9.25 -9.85 19.56
C GLU A 154 -10.77 -9.80 19.33
N HIS A 155 -11.29 -8.76 18.66
CA HIS A 155 -12.72 -8.51 18.50
C HIS A 155 -13.17 -8.42 17.04
N SER A 156 -12.24 -8.58 16.09
CA SER A 156 -12.50 -8.33 14.66
C SER A 156 -13.55 -9.31 14.12
N PRO A 157 -14.59 -8.83 13.41
CA PRO A 157 -15.57 -9.69 12.77
C PRO A 157 -15.10 -10.25 11.42
N VAL A 158 -13.91 -9.84 10.95
CA VAL A 158 -13.35 -10.16 9.63
C VAL A 158 -11.86 -10.46 9.72
N GLU A 159 -11.30 -11.09 8.68
CA GLU A 159 -9.85 -11.30 8.60
C GLU A 159 -9.10 -9.95 8.58
N LEU A 160 -7.94 -9.90 9.21
CA LEU A 160 -7.10 -8.70 9.23
C LEU A 160 -5.88 -8.85 8.32
N GLU A 161 -5.61 -7.79 7.58
CA GLU A 161 -4.42 -7.62 6.75
C GLU A 161 -3.65 -6.37 7.21
N VAL A 162 -2.33 -6.47 7.32
CA VAL A 162 -1.45 -5.35 7.69
C VAL A 162 -0.37 -5.16 6.64
N PHE A 163 0.23 -3.98 6.58
CA PHE A 163 1.36 -3.76 5.67
C PHE A 163 2.64 -4.42 6.20
N ALA A 164 3.30 -5.17 5.34
CA ALA A 164 4.61 -5.77 5.57
C ALA A 164 5.74 -4.77 5.30
N PHE A 165 5.69 -4.16 4.11
CA PHE A 165 6.77 -3.33 3.60
C PHE A 165 6.28 -2.22 2.66
N GLY A 166 6.98 -1.08 2.68
CA GLY A 166 6.85 -0.01 1.70
C GLY A 166 6.61 1.38 2.29
N SER A 167 6.36 2.35 1.44
CA SER A 167 6.29 3.79 1.76
C SER A 167 5.23 4.12 2.81
N LEU A 168 5.59 4.81 3.90
CA LEU A 168 4.63 5.31 4.90
C LEU A 168 3.79 6.49 4.39
N CYS A 169 2.55 6.56 4.87
CA CYS A 169 1.65 7.69 4.69
C CYS A 169 1.22 8.20 6.07
N ILE A 170 1.37 9.49 6.32
CA ILE A 170 0.98 10.11 7.60
C ILE A 170 -0.46 10.65 7.62
N MET A 171 -1.12 10.67 6.46
CA MET A 171 -2.51 11.11 6.32
C MET A 171 -3.46 9.91 6.32
N ALA A 172 -4.75 10.14 6.05
CA ALA A 172 -5.74 9.08 5.82
C ALA A 172 -5.47 8.30 4.51
N GLU A 173 -4.34 7.60 4.48
CA GLU A 173 -3.93 6.54 3.55
C GLU A 173 -4.43 6.71 2.12
N GLY A 174 -3.87 7.68 1.40
CA GLY A 174 -4.26 8.03 0.02
C GLY A 174 -5.20 9.24 -0.11
N ARG A 175 -5.72 9.78 1.01
CA ARG A 175 -6.49 11.03 1.07
C ARG A 175 -5.66 12.15 1.71
N CYS A 176 -4.61 12.60 1.01
CA CYS A 176 -3.66 13.57 1.54
C CYS A 176 -4.06 15.02 1.21
N HIS A 177 -4.57 15.75 2.21
CA HIS A 177 -4.92 17.16 2.08
C HIS A 177 -3.71 18.07 1.86
N LEU A 178 -2.55 17.72 2.40
CA LEU A 178 -1.31 18.47 2.18
C LEU A 178 -0.95 18.51 0.68
N SER A 179 -1.01 17.35 0.02
CA SER A 179 -0.79 17.24 -1.43
C SER A 179 -1.85 18.01 -2.22
N SER A 180 -3.13 17.90 -1.85
CA SER A 180 -4.18 18.64 -2.53
C SER A 180 -4.05 20.14 -2.38
N TYR A 181 -3.67 20.62 -1.21
CA TYR A 181 -3.44 22.04 -0.95
C TYR A 181 -2.29 22.59 -1.80
N ILE A 182 -1.20 21.83 -1.92
CA ILE A 182 0.00 22.32 -2.61
C ILE A 182 -0.06 22.12 -4.12
N THR A 183 -0.75 21.11 -4.66
CA THR A 183 -0.72 20.81 -6.11
C THR A 183 -2.07 20.97 -6.82
N ASP A 184 -3.12 21.39 -6.12
CA ASP A 184 -4.51 21.43 -6.60
C ASP A 184 -5.04 20.06 -7.10
N GLU A 185 -4.40 18.96 -6.69
CA GLU A 185 -4.74 17.61 -7.14
C GLU A 185 -4.91 16.66 -5.96
N SER A 186 -5.95 15.84 -6.01
CA SER A 186 -6.20 14.84 -4.98
C SER A 186 -5.39 13.57 -5.24
N PRO A 187 -4.52 13.11 -4.33
CA PRO A 187 -3.84 11.83 -4.50
C PRO A 187 -4.79 10.64 -4.58
N ASN A 188 -6.03 10.79 -4.09
CA ASN A 188 -7.08 9.80 -4.26
C ASN A 188 -7.35 9.55 -5.76
N THR A 189 -7.56 10.60 -6.56
CA THR A 189 -7.94 10.47 -7.97
C THR A 189 -6.81 10.73 -8.95
N CYS A 190 -5.65 11.24 -8.52
CA CYS A 190 -4.45 11.46 -9.36
C CYS A 190 -3.36 10.39 -9.13
N GLY A 191 -3.54 9.54 -8.10
CA GLY A 191 -2.67 8.39 -7.85
C GLY A 191 -1.26 8.71 -7.34
N ALA A 192 -0.92 9.98 -7.11
CA ALA A 192 0.38 10.43 -6.65
C ALA A 192 0.27 11.51 -5.57
N CYS A 193 1.12 11.45 -4.54
CA CYS A 193 1.24 12.52 -3.54
C CYS A 193 1.88 13.79 -4.13
N SER A 194 2.72 13.62 -5.15
CA SER A 194 3.39 14.70 -5.85
C SER A 194 3.31 14.40 -7.34
N PRO A 195 2.38 15.00 -8.08
CA PRO A 195 2.26 14.80 -9.51
C PRO A 195 3.52 15.27 -10.22
N ALA A 196 4.05 14.47 -11.15
CA ALA A 196 5.32 14.77 -11.84
C ALA A 196 5.34 16.15 -12.51
N LYS A 197 4.20 16.62 -13.03
CA LYS A 197 4.08 17.94 -13.64
C LYS A 197 4.33 19.11 -12.68
N ALA A 198 4.12 18.91 -11.37
CA ALA A 198 4.33 19.90 -10.33
C ALA A 198 5.73 19.84 -9.70
N VAL A 199 6.51 18.78 -9.99
CA VAL A 199 7.85 18.59 -9.43
C VAL A 199 8.88 19.38 -10.24
N ARG A 200 9.77 20.11 -9.55
CA ARG A 200 10.94 20.78 -10.15
C ARG A 200 12.20 20.48 -9.35
N TRP A 201 13.30 20.40 -10.08
CA TRP A 201 14.65 20.23 -9.55
C TRP A 201 15.48 21.42 -10.02
N GLU A 202 16.02 22.19 -9.09
CA GLU A 202 16.73 23.45 -9.39
C GLU A 202 18.13 23.40 -8.80
N GLN A 203 19.15 23.46 -9.66
CA GLN A 203 20.54 23.58 -9.21
C GLN A 203 20.85 25.04 -8.84
N LYS A 204 21.24 25.28 -7.59
CA LYS A 204 21.68 26.60 -7.08
C LYS A 204 23.08 26.49 -6.49
N GLY A 205 24.09 26.78 -7.31
CA GLY A 205 25.49 26.58 -6.93
C GLY A 205 25.76 25.09 -6.68
N GLU A 206 26.22 24.74 -5.48
CA GLU A 206 26.47 23.35 -5.07
C GLU A 206 25.25 22.64 -4.43
N VAL A 207 24.12 23.35 -4.28
CA VAL A 207 22.91 22.81 -3.66
C VAL A 207 21.87 22.47 -4.73
N LEU A 208 21.26 21.28 -4.61
CA LEU A 208 20.10 20.89 -5.41
C LEU A 208 18.84 21.16 -4.60
N GLU A 209 17.95 22.04 -5.10
CA GLU A 209 16.63 22.25 -4.51
C GLU A 209 15.61 21.33 -5.17
N SER A 210 14.79 20.67 -4.36
CA SER A 210 13.56 20.02 -4.81
C SER A 210 12.36 20.87 -4.48
N ARG A 211 11.47 21.04 -5.47
CA ARG A 211 10.27 21.85 -5.33
C ARG A 211 9.03 21.09 -5.78
N LEU A 212 7.92 21.40 -5.12
CA LEU A 212 6.59 20.91 -5.46
C LEU A 212 5.66 22.11 -5.61
N ASN A 213 5.15 22.31 -6.82
CA ASN A 213 4.34 23.47 -7.20
C ASN A 213 4.94 24.82 -6.74
N GLY A 214 6.25 24.98 -6.93
CA GLY A 214 6.99 26.19 -6.54
C GLY A 214 7.39 26.27 -5.06
N VAL A 215 6.85 25.43 -4.17
CA VAL A 215 7.26 25.38 -2.76
C VAL A 215 8.56 24.59 -2.60
N LEU A 216 9.49 25.10 -1.80
CA LEU A 216 10.72 24.40 -1.46
C LEU A 216 10.40 23.22 -0.53
N ILE A 217 10.74 22.01 -0.95
CA ILE A 217 10.53 20.78 -0.16
C ILE A 217 11.83 20.36 0.52
N ASP A 218 12.95 20.46 -0.19
CA ASP A 218 14.24 20.05 0.36
C ASP A 218 15.43 20.68 -0.39
N ARG A 219 16.59 20.72 0.26
CA ARG A 219 17.90 21.14 -0.26
C ARG A 219 18.93 20.05 -0.02
N TYR A 220 19.48 19.49 -1.09
CA TYR A 220 20.46 18.42 -1.02
C TYR A 220 21.87 18.95 -1.28
N SER A 221 22.81 18.49 -0.44
CA SER A 221 24.24 18.71 -0.65
C SER A 221 24.78 17.81 -1.76
N LYS A 222 25.96 18.14 -2.29
CA LYS A 222 26.63 17.31 -3.30
C LYS A 222 26.88 15.89 -2.77
N GLY A 223 26.35 14.89 -3.49
CA GLY A 223 26.47 13.48 -3.13
C GLY A 223 25.43 12.96 -2.14
N GLU A 224 24.54 13.83 -1.64
CA GLU A 224 23.37 13.41 -0.86
C GLU A 224 22.30 12.81 -1.78
N ASN A 225 21.67 11.72 -1.33
CA ASN A 225 20.60 11.08 -2.09
C ASN A 225 19.33 11.93 -2.05
N ALA A 226 18.93 12.44 -3.22
CA ALA A 226 17.72 13.23 -3.35
C ALA A 226 16.46 12.36 -3.42
N GLY A 227 15.58 12.50 -2.41
CA GLY A 227 14.29 11.81 -2.37
C GLY A 227 13.25 12.42 -3.31
N TYR A 228 12.26 11.65 -3.73
CA TYR A 228 11.17 12.19 -4.56
C TYR A 228 10.39 13.27 -3.78
N PRO A 229 10.11 14.45 -4.36
CA PRO A 229 9.70 15.62 -3.58
C PRO A 229 8.27 15.47 -3.07
N THR A 230 8.12 14.90 -1.87
CA THR A 230 6.84 14.64 -1.22
C THR A 230 6.70 15.57 -0.04
N LEU A 231 5.63 16.37 0.01
CA LEU A 231 5.49 17.44 0.99
C LEU A 231 5.69 16.97 2.44
N CYS A 232 5.11 15.81 2.81
CA CYS A 232 5.26 15.27 4.16
C CYS A 232 6.67 14.74 4.49
N LYS A 233 7.57 14.62 3.51
CA LYS A 233 8.91 14.08 3.67
C LYS A 233 10.02 15.12 3.48
N GLY A 234 9.66 16.38 3.28
CA GLY A 234 10.62 17.47 3.15
C GLY A 234 11.29 17.86 4.47
N ARG A 235 12.36 18.65 4.38
CA ARG A 235 12.99 19.31 5.53
C ARG A 235 12.46 20.73 5.67
N PHE A 236 11.93 21.06 6.85
CA PHE A 236 11.32 22.35 7.14
C PHE A 236 12.00 22.99 8.35
N GLU A 237 12.04 24.32 8.34
CA GLU A 237 12.49 25.11 9.49
C GLU A 237 11.34 25.21 10.49
N VAL A 238 11.54 24.64 11.68
CA VAL A 238 10.64 24.75 12.82
C VAL A 238 11.42 25.41 13.95
N GLU A 239 11.00 26.62 14.30
CA GLU A 239 11.72 27.52 15.20
C GLU A 239 13.15 27.81 14.70
N GLN A 240 14.17 27.17 15.26
CA GLN A 240 15.58 27.34 14.89
C GLN A 240 16.21 26.08 14.28
N ASN A 241 15.42 25.04 14.03
CA ASN A 241 15.90 23.73 13.60
C ASN A 241 15.33 23.36 12.23
N THR A 242 16.19 22.85 11.34
CA THR A 242 15.78 22.34 10.02
C THR A 242 15.87 20.83 10.01
N TYR A 243 14.73 20.15 9.92
CA TYR A 243 14.64 18.69 9.95
C TYR A 243 13.35 18.21 9.27
N ASN A 244 13.17 16.89 9.15
CA ASN A 244 11.94 16.29 8.65
C ASN A 244 10.81 16.43 9.69
N ALA A 245 10.16 17.59 9.71
CA ALA A 245 9.19 17.96 10.73
C ALA A 245 7.90 17.11 10.74
N LEU A 246 7.60 16.44 9.62
CA LEU A 246 6.37 15.68 9.43
C LEU A 246 6.63 14.17 9.44
N GLU A 247 7.47 13.70 8.53
CA GLU A 247 7.86 12.28 8.41
C GLU A 247 9.25 12.17 7.80
N GLU A 248 10.07 11.26 8.29
CA GLU A 248 11.36 10.97 7.67
C GLU A 248 11.16 10.20 6.34
N PRO A 249 12.08 10.33 5.37
CA PRO A 249 12.04 9.52 4.16
C PRO A 249 12.46 8.08 4.49
N THR A 250 11.55 7.32 5.11
CA THR A 250 11.73 5.91 5.48
C THR A 250 10.65 5.04 4.82
N SER A 251 10.91 3.74 4.78
CA SER A 251 9.91 2.72 4.47
C SER A 251 9.53 1.92 5.72
N LEU A 252 8.28 1.48 5.80
CA LEU A 252 7.86 0.46 6.76
C LEU A 252 8.58 -0.86 6.45
N ASN A 253 9.06 -1.55 7.47
CA ASN A 253 9.52 -2.94 7.39
C ASN A 253 9.14 -3.69 8.66
N THR A 254 8.16 -4.59 8.60
CA THR A 254 7.65 -5.31 9.78
C THR A 254 8.16 -6.75 9.89
N ILE A 255 9.26 -7.10 9.24
CA ILE A 255 9.75 -8.49 9.19
C ILE A 255 10.06 -9.05 10.59
N GLU A 256 10.58 -8.20 11.48
CA GLU A 256 10.81 -8.50 12.90
C GLU A 256 9.52 -8.78 13.67
N LEU A 257 8.39 -8.24 13.20
CA LEU A 257 7.10 -8.37 13.88
C LEU A 257 6.33 -9.63 13.48
N ILE A 258 6.84 -10.46 12.55
CA ILE A 258 6.15 -11.69 12.10
C ILE A 258 5.60 -12.53 13.28
N PRO A 259 6.37 -12.84 14.34
CA PRO A 259 5.85 -13.60 15.48
C PRO A 259 4.66 -12.92 16.18
N GLN A 260 4.72 -11.60 16.36
CA GLN A 260 3.65 -10.82 17.01
C GLN A 260 2.41 -10.74 16.12
N LEU A 261 2.59 -10.54 14.81
CA LEU A 261 1.50 -10.52 13.84
C LEU A 261 0.76 -11.87 13.81
N VAL A 262 1.48 -13.00 13.84
CA VAL A 262 0.88 -14.33 13.95
C VAL A 262 0.15 -14.52 15.26
N ALA A 263 0.75 -14.12 16.39
CA ALA A 263 0.10 -14.21 17.71
C ALA A 263 -1.20 -13.39 17.76
N ASN A 264 -1.24 -12.25 17.06
CA ASN A 264 -2.43 -11.41 16.92
C ASN A 264 -3.36 -11.87 15.80
N GLN A 265 -3.22 -13.10 15.30
CA GLN A 265 -4.13 -13.70 14.29
C GLN A 265 -4.27 -12.85 13.01
N VAL A 266 -3.25 -12.07 12.66
CA VAL A 266 -3.22 -11.35 11.39
C VAL A 266 -3.13 -12.38 10.26
N LYS A 267 -4.13 -12.34 9.37
CA LYS A 267 -4.27 -13.33 8.30
C LYS A 267 -3.23 -13.13 7.22
N ALA A 268 -2.98 -11.88 6.86
CA ALA A 268 -2.19 -11.52 5.69
C ALA A 268 -1.27 -10.32 5.96
N VAL A 269 -0.12 -10.33 5.29
CA VAL A 269 0.78 -9.18 5.17
C VAL A 269 0.84 -8.71 3.74
N LYS A 270 0.79 -7.39 3.55
CA LYS A 270 0.73 -6.75 2.24
C LYS A 270 1.97 -5.92 1.95
N ILE A 271 2.55 -6.15 0.78
CA ILE A 271 3.62 -5.30 0.25
C ILE A 271 2.99 -4.12 -0.53
N GLU A 272 3.43 -2.90 -0.25
CA GLU A 272 3.08 -1.71 -1.04
C GLU A 272 3.98 -1.61 -2.28
N GLY A 273 3.52 -0.91 -3.33
CA GLY A 273 4.39 -0.53 -4.44
C GLY A 273 3.96 -1.07 -5.78
N ARG A 274 2.66 -1.00 -6.14
CA ARG A 274 2.19 -1.34 -7.49
C ARG A 274 2.92 -0.59 -8.60
N GLN A 275 3.42 0.60 -8.29
CA GLN A 275 4.19 1.46 -9.17
C GLN A 275 5.68 1.08 -9.30
N ARG A 276 6.15 0.11 -8.51
CA ARG A 276 7.56 -0.28 -8.47
C ARG A 276 7.90 -1.24 -9.62
N SER A 277 9.19 -1.35 -9.91
CA SER A 277 9.70 -2.19 -11.00
C SER A 277 9.51 -3.69 -10.68
N PRO A 278 9.49 -4.58 -11.70
CA PRO A 278 9.49 -6.03 -11.47
C PRO A 278 10.66 -6.50 -10.59
N ALA A 279 11.84 -5.89 -10.74
CA ALA A 279 13.02 -6.21 -9.92
C ALA A 279 12.84 -5.87 -8.44
N TYR A 280 12.17 -4.74 -8.13
CA TYR A 280 11.78 -4.42 -6.75
C TYR A 280 10.82 -5.48 -6.20
N VAL A 281 9.80 -5.84 -6.98
CA VAL A 281 8.80 -6.83 -6.57
C VAL A 281 9.46 -8.19 -6.31
N GLU A 282 10.30 -8.67 -7.23
CA GLU A 282 11.09 -9.90 -7.05
C GLU A 282 11.89 -9.90 -5.74
N GLN A 283 12.70 -8.85 -5.50
CA GLN A 283 13.55 -8.76 -4.32
C GLN A 283 12.75 -8.76 -3.02
N VAL A 284 11.73 -7.89 -2.92
CA VAL A 284 10.95 -7.75 -1.69
C VAL A 284 10.11 -9.00 -1.43
N VAL A 285 9.45 -9.56 -2.46
CA VAL A 285 8.62 -10.76 -2.32
C VAL A 285 9.47 -11.96 -1.93
N SER A 286 10.62 -12.16 -2.56
CA SER A 286 11.54 -13.25 -2.23
C SER A 286 12.01 -13.19 -0.77
N VAL A 287 12.42 -12.00 -0.30
CA VAL A 287 12.84 -11.81 1.10
C VAL A 287 11.68 -12.11 2.06
N TRP A 288 10.50 -11.57 1.80
CA TRP A 288 9.34 -11.78 2.66
C TRP A 288 8.88 -13.25 2.67
N ARG A 289 8.91 -13.93 1.53
CA ARG A 289 8.62 -15.37 1.45
C ARG A 289 9.59 -16.18 2.29
N GLN A 290 10.90 -15.93 2.14
CA GLN A 290 11.94 -16.59 2.93
C GLN A 290 11.75 -16.38 4.44
N ALA A 291 11.38 -15.17 4.86
CA ALA A 291 11.14 -14.87 6.27
C ALA A 291 9.90 -15.57 6.82
N LEU A 292 8.80 -15.59 6.06
CA LEU A 292 7.59 -16.32 6.43
C LEU A 292 7.84 -17.84 6.51
N ASP A 293 8.61 -18.40 5.57
CA ASP A 293 8.97 -19.82 5.56
C ASP A 293 9.91 -20.18 6.72
N ALA A 294 10.89 -19.33 7.01
CA ALA A 294 11.79 -19.52 8.15
C ALA A 294 11.03 -19.47 9.48
N TYR A 295 10.08 -18.54 9.63
CA TYR A 295 9.20 -18.50 10.80
C TYR A 295 8.34 -19.77 10.89
N ALA A 296 7.73 -20.20 9.78
CA ALA A 296 6.90 -21.41 9.76
C ALA A 296 7.69 -22.68 10.14
N ALA A 297 8.95 -22.78 9.73
CA ALA A 297 9.83 -23.90 10.05
C ALA A 297 10.33 -23.90 11.51
N ASN A 298 10.58 -22.73 12.10
CA ASN A 298 11.03 -22.60 13.49
C ASN A 298 10.48 -21.33 14.17
N PRO A 299 9.22 -21.34 14.65
CA PRO A 299 8.61 -20.16 15.26
C PRO A 299 9.34 -19.68 16.52
N ALA A 300 9.84 -20.60 17.36
CA ALA A 300 10.48 -20.27 18.63
C ALA A 300 11.87 -19.66 18.46
N GLY A 301 12.57 -19.99 17.37
CA GLY A 301 13.91 -19.48 17.06
C GLY A 301 13.95 -18.45 15.93
N PHE A 302 12.80 -17.90 15.52
CA PHE A 302 12.76 -16.95 14.42
C PHE A 302 13.54 -15.67 14.76
N GLN A 303 14.50 -15.34 13.89
CA GLN A 303 15.27 -14.11 13.93
C GLN A 303 15.46 -13.61 12.50
N PRO A 304 15.17 -12.34 12.19
CA PRO A 304 15.44 -11.80 10.87
C PRO A 304 16.93 -11.84 10.54
N ARG A 305 17.24 -12.30 9.34
CA ARG A 305 18.62 -12.38 8.86
C ARG A 305 19.10 -11.00 8.43
N ALA A 306 20.36 -10.68 8.72
CA ALA A 306 20.98 -9.42 8.33
C ALA A 306 20.94 -9.19 6.80
N GLU A 307 21.03 -10.27 6.01
CA GLU A 307 20.91 -10.22 4.55
C GLU A 307 19.54 -9.67 4.10
N TRP A 308 18.45 -10.09 4.75
CA TRP A 308 17.09 -9.63 4.45
C TRP A 308 16.95 -8.15 4.77
N MET A 309 17.44 -7.72 5.94
CA MET A 309 17.39 -6.33 6.36
C MET A 309 18.17 -5.42 5.41
N SER A 310 19.34 -5.86 4.95
CA SER A 310 20.17 -5.13 3.98
C SER A 310 19.47 -4.97 2.64
N VAL A 311 18.89 -6.04 2.08
CA VAL A 311 18.14 -5.99 0.82
C VAL A 311 16.95 -5.02 0.94
N LEU A 312 16.17 -5.11 2.02
CA LEU A 312 15.01 -4.24 2.22
C LEU A 312 15.41 -2.78 2.44
N ALA A 313 16.49 -2.50 3.18
CA ALA A 313 17.00 -1.14 3.36
C ALA A 313 17.42 -0.51 2.01
N ASN A 314 18.12 -1.27 1.15
CA ASN A 314 18.58 -0.78 -0.15
C ASN A 314 17.45 -0.34 -1.09
N VAL A 315 16.27 -0.96 -0.98
CA VAL A 315 15.09 -0.63 -1.79
C VAL A 315 14.11 0.30 -1.08
N SER A 316 14.45 0.78 0.12
CA SER A 316 13.63 1.69 0.92
C SER A 316 13.85 3.15 0.56
N GLU A 317 12.86 3.99 0.86
CA GLU A 317 13.06 5.43 0.81
C GLU A 317 14.14 5.85 1.81
N GLY A 318 14.99 6.80 1.40
CA GLY A 318 16.14 7.25 2.19
C GLY A 318 17.15 6.16 2.53
N SER A 319 17.03 4.96 1.93
CA SER A 319 17.81 3.77 2.28
C SER A 319 17.67 3.34 3.75
N GLN A 320 16.53 3.63 4.37
CA GLN A 320 16.26 3.34 5.78
C GLN A 320 14.86 2.79 6.02
N THR A 321 14.71 1.98 7.05
CA THR A 321 13.43 1.36 7.43
C THR A 321 13.02 1.72 8.84
N THR A 322 11.71 1.71 9.08
CA THR A 322 11.11 1.94 10.40
C THR A 322 10.01 0.91 10.67
N LEU A 323 9.70 0.69 11.95
CA LEU A 323 8.49 -0.02 12.38
C LEU A 323 7.25 0.90 12.35
N GLY A 324 7.44 2.21 12.11
CA GLY A 324 6.37 3.19 12.12
C GLY A 324 5.58 3.17 13.43
N ALA A 325 4.26 3.30 13.34
CA ALA A 325 3.41 3.34 14.53
C ALA A 325 3.43 2.05 15.36
N TYR A 326 3.90 0.91 14.83
CA TYR A 326 3.97 -0.34 15.58
C TYR A 326 4.94 -0.28 16.76
N SER A 327 6.00 0.54 16.65
CA SER A 327 6.96 0.78 17.72
C SER A 327 6.71 2.16 18.33
N ARG A 328 6.10 2.18 19.51
CA ARG A 328 5.93 3.39 20.32
C ARG A 328 6.59 3.15 21.68
N PRO A 329 7.92 3.31 21.80
CA PRO A 329 8.65 2.99 23.02
C PRO A 329 8.26 3.86 24.23
N TRP A 330 7.50 4.93 24.02
CA TRP A 330 6.98 5.81 25.06
C TRP A 330 5.62 5.38 25.64
N GLN A 331 4.98 4.34 25.07
CA GLN A 331 3.74 3.73 25.57
C GLN A 331 4.06 2.47 26.37
#